data_AF-A0A7L3X470-F1
#
_entry.id   AF-A0A7L3X470-F1
#
_cell.length_a   1.000
_cell.length_b   1.000
_cell.length_c   1.000
_cell.angle_alpha   90.00
_cell.angle_beta   90.00
_cell.angle_gamma   90.00
#
_symmetry.space_group_name_H-M   'P 1'
#
loop_
_entity.id
_entity.type
_entity.pdbx_description
1 polymer ?
#
loop_
_entity_poly.entity_id
_entity_poly.type
_entity_poly.pdbx_seq_one_letter_code
_entity_poly.pdbx_strand_id
1 'polypeptide(L)'
;RGAGGHLEEEDTSFRWQCVEQPIGKLLFQRFLEGQPGLAAAGALWVELEAYERCEENERQAAAAALRSRFFNPGGAQHCGFLSAQAVAAPTGEAPP
;
A
#
# COMPACT_ATOMS: atom_id res chain seq x y z
N ARG A 1 46.07 -7.39 12.01
CA ARG A 1 45.73 -7.54 10.57
C ARG A 1 44.26 -7.17 10.46
N GLY A 2 43.95 -6.12 9.69
CA GLY A 2 42.76 -5.28 9.86
C GLY A 2 41.42 -6.02 9.88
N ALA A 3 40.60 -5.68 10.87
CA ALA A 3 39.16 -5.78 10.80
C ALA A 3 38.65 -4.47 10.18
N GLY A 4 37.91 -4.56 9.08
CA GLY A 4 37.28 -3.38 8.49
C GLY A 4 36.94 -3.56 7.01
N GLY A 5 35.63 -3.52 6.72
CA GLY A 5 35.11 -3.01 5.45
C GLY A 5 34.80 -4.03 4.36
N HIS A 6 33.79 -4.87 4.58
CA HIS A 6 32.92 -5.29 3.47
C HIS A 6 31.47 -5.28 3.95
N LEU A 7 30.98 -4.07 4.29
CA LEU A 7 29.56 -3.82 4.11
C LEU A 7 29.44 -3.69 2.59
N GLU A 8 29.05 -4.77 1.93
CA GLU A 8 28.55 -4.74 0.56
C GLU A 8 27.58 -3.55 0.46
N GLU A 9 27.63 -2.77 -0.62
CA GLU A 9 26.79 -1.59 -0.83
C GLU A 9 25.34 -1.93 -0.47
N GLU A 10 24.87 -1.40 0.66
CA GLU A 10 23.51 -1.68 1.14
C GLU A 10 22.55 -1.16 0.08
N ASP A 11 21.72 -2.05 -0.49
CA ASP A 11 20.77 -1.67 -1.55
C ASP A 11 19.84 -0.59 -1.00
N THR A 12 20.08 0.65 -1.44
CA THR A 12 19.35 1.82 -0.96
C THR A 12 18.00 2.00 -1.66
N SER A 13 17.57 1.06 -2.51
CA SER A 13 16.29 1.16 -3.19
C SER A 13 15.12 1.13 -2.20
N PHE A 14 14.12 1.95 -2.50
CA PHE A 14 12.88 1.98 -1.72
C PHE A 14 12.19 0.61 -1.68
N ARG A 15 12.21 -0.10 -2.81
CA ARG A 15 11.58 -1.42 -2.93
C ARG A 15 12.22 -2.41 -1.94
N TRP A 16 13.56 -2.49 -1.93
CA TRP A 16 14.25 -3.37 -1.01
C TRP A 16 13.97 -2.98 0.45
N GLN A 17 14.26 -1.72 0.81
CA GLN A 17 14.20 -1.28 2.21
C GLN A 17 12.78 -1.23 2.78
N CYS A 18 11.79 -0.76 2.02
CA CYS A 18 10.47 -0.42 2.55
C CYS A 18 9.35 -1.40 2.16
N VAL A 19 9.62 -2.36 1.26
CA VAL A 19 8.59 -3.30 0.77
C VAL A 19 9.01 -4.74 1.01
N GLU A 20 10.23 -5.11 0.61
CA GLU A 20 10.69 -6.51 0.67
C GLU A 20 11.27 -6.88 2.04
N GLN A 21 11.98 -5.96 2.70
CA GLN A 21 12.49 -6.16 4.05
C GLN A 21 11.35 -6.03 5.08
N PRO A 22 10.97 -7.10 5.83
CA PRO A 22 9.80 -7.07 6.71
C PRO A 22 9.87 -6.01 7.81
N ILE A 23 11.05 -5.84 8.41
CA ILE A 23 11.27 -4.82 9.45
C ILE A 23 11.21 -3.42 8.84
N GLY A 24 11.85 -3.21 7.69
CA GLY A 24 11.85 -1.92 7.02
C GLY A 24 10.44 -1.52 6.54
N LYS A 25 9.66 -2.46 6.00
CA LYS A 25 8.23 -2.27 5.70
C LYS A 25 7.42 -1.89 6.92
N LEU A 26 7.60 -2.59 8.04
CA LEU A 26 6.90 -2.26 9.30
C LEU A 26 7.23 -0.84 9.76
N LEU A 27 8.52 -0.46 9.78
CA LEU A 27 8.96 0.88 10.16
C LEU A 27 8.40 1.95 9.22
N PHE A 28 8.40 1.68 7.92
CA PHE A 28 7.87 2.60 6.92
C PHE A 28 6.35 2.75 7.04
N GLN A 29 5.60 1.68 7.31
CA GLN A 29 4.16 1.77 7.60
C GLN A 29 3.87 2.62 8.84
N ARG A 30 4.68 2.53 9.90
CA ARG A 30 4.57 3.40 11.09
C ARG A 30 4.90 4.86 10.79
N PHE A 31 5.90 5.09 9.96
CA PHE A 31 6.21 6.43 9.48
C PHE A 31 5.03 7.04 8.71
N LEU A 32 4.40 6.28 7.80
CA LEU A 32 3.24 6.72 7.03
C LEU A 32 2.05 7.04 7.96
N GLU A 33 1.77 6.19 8.94
CA GLU A 33 0.72 6.38 9.94
C GLU A 33 0.88 7.71 10.72
N GLY A 34 2.11 8.07 11.09
CA GLY A 34 2.40 9.27 11.85
C GLY A 34 2.46 10.58 11.04
N GLN A 35 2.40 10.51 9.70
CA GLN A 35 2.51 11.68 8.82
C GLN A 35 1.14 12.05 8.24
N PRO A 36 0.51 13.18 8.64
CA PRO A 36 -0.85 13.51 8.23
C PRO A 36 -1.10 13.51 6.71
N GLY A 37 -0.11 13.91 5.90
CA GLY A 37 -0.21 13.89 4.44
C GLY A 37 -0.06 12.50 3.79
N LEU A 38 0.42 11.51 4.54
CA LEU A 38 0.72 10.15 4.04
C LEU A 38 -0.12 9.06 4.72
N ALA A 39 -0.77 9.39 5.85
CA ALA A 39 -1.55 8.45 6.65
C ALA A 39 -2.64 7.72 5.85
N ALA A 40 -3.32 8.43 4.93
CA ALA A 40 -4.32 7.82 4.05
C ALA A 40 -3.70 6.78 3.10
N ALA A 41 -2.52 7.06 2.54
CA ALA A 41 -1.81 6.12 1.66
C ALA A 41 -1.33 4.86 2.43
N GLY A 42 -0.79 5.05 3.63
CA GLY A 42 -0.39 3.94 4.50
C GLY A 42 -1.58 3.06 4.90
N ALA A 43 -2.72 3.67 5.26
CA ALA A 43 -3.94 2.95 5.57
C ALA A 43 -4.49 2.17 4.36
N LEU A 44 -4.52 2.78 3.18
CA LEU A 44 -4.95 2.10 1.94
C LEU A 44 -4.08 0.86 1.67
N TRP A 45 -2.76 0.98 1.79
CA TRP A 45 -1.86 -0.15 1.56
C TRP A 45 -2.17 -1.33 2.49
N VAL A 46 -2.33 -1.09 3.80
CA VAL A 46 -2.67 -2.15 4.77
C VAL A 46 -3.99 -2.83 4.41
N GLU A 47 -4.99 -2.05 4.00
CA GLU A 47 -6.32 -2.58 3.64
C GLU A 47 -6.29 -3.36 2.31
N LEU A 48 -5.44 -2.99 1.35
CA LEU A 48 -5.22 -3.77 0.13
C LEU A 48 -4.59 -5.13 0.43
N GLU A 49 -3.60 -5.18 1.33
CA GLU A 49 -2.99 -6.45 1.76
C GLU A 49 -3.95 -7.32 2.57
N ALA A 50 -4.89 -6.71 3.28
CA ALA A 50 -5.99 -7.45 3.92
C ALA A 50 -6.97 -7.99 2.87
N TYR A 51 -7.33 -7.16 1.88
CA TYR A 51 -8.23 -7.54 0.78
C TYR A 51 -7.71 -8.71 -0.06
N GLU A 52 -6.40 -8.75 -0.34
CA GLU A 52 -5.77 -9.89 -1.04
C GLU A 52 -5.92 -11.22 -0.29
N ARG A 53 -6.13 -11.16 1.03
CA ARG A 53 -6.35 -12.32 1.90
C ARG A 53 -7.82 -12.60 2.18
N CYS A 54 -8.75 -11.80 1.64
CA CYS A 54 -10.19 -12.04 1.83
C CYS A 54 -10.66 -13.29 1.08
N GLU A 55 -11.52 -14.03 1.76
CA GLU A 55 -12.30 -15.12 1.17
C GLU A 55 -13.25 -14.59 0.09
N GLU A 56 -13.61 -15.45 -0.87
CA GLU A 56 -14.43 -15.07 -2.03
C GLU A 56 -15.75 -14.43 -1.63
N ASN A 57 -16.40 -14.96 -0.60
CA ASN A 57 -17.69 -14.47 -0.08
C ASN A 57 -17.58 -13.10 0.62
N GLU A 58 -16.39 -12.69 1.05
CA GLU A 58 -16.15 -11.40 1.72
C GLU A 58 -15.63 -10.33 0.75
N ARG A 59 -15.01 -10.77 -0.36
CA ARG A 59 -14.29 -9.91 -1.30
C ARG A 59 -15.15 -8.79 -1.86
N GLN A 60 -16.41 -9.05 -2.22
CA GLN A 60 -17.29 -8.01 -2.74
C GLN A 60 -17.55 -6.88 -1.72
N ALA A 61 -17.78 -7.24 -0.46
CA ALA A 61 -18.01 -6.27 0.62
C ALA A 61 -16.74 -5.48 0.93
N ALA A 62 -15.58 -6.15 1.00
CA ALA A 62 -14.29 -5.52 1.24
C ALA A 62 -13.91 -4.53 0.11
N ALA A 63 -14.15 -4.90 -1.16
CA ALA A 63 -13.95 -4.01 -2.30
C ALA A 63 -14.84 -2.77 -2.27
N ALA A 64 -16.08 -2.90 -1.78
CA ALA A 64 -16.98 -1.76 -1.63
C ALA A 64 -16.52 -0.82 -0.50
N ALA A 65 -16.04 -1.37 0.61
CA ALA A 65 -15.49 -0.61 1.73
C ALA A 65 -14.21 0.17 1.35
N LEU A 66 -13.29 -0.47 0.60
CA LEU A 66 -12.11 0.19 0.05
C LEU A 66 -12.49 1.41 -0.81
N ARG A 67 -13.43 1.20 -1.75
CA ARG A 67 -13.90 2.25 -2.67
C ARG A 67 -14.50 3.44 -1.93
N SER A 68 -15.41 3.19 -0.99
CA SER A 68 -16.09 4.26 -0.26
C SER A 68 -15.17 5.05 0.66
N ARG A 69 -14.18 4.39 1.26
CA ARG A 69 -13.24 5.00 2.21
C ARG A 69 -12.11 5.77 1.53
N PHE A 70 -11.51 5.21 0.47
CA PHE A 70 -10.26 5.69 -0.10
C PHE A 70 -10.38 6.27 -1.50
N PHE A 71 -11.30 5.81 -2.35
CA PHE A 71 -11.30 6.18 -3.78
C PHE A 71 -12.28 7.29 -4.13
N ASN A 72 -13.39 7.39 -3.39
CA ASN A 72 -14.41 8.39 -3.67
C ASN A 72 -14.03 9.76 -3.08
N PRO A 73 -14.18 10.86 -3.83
CA PRO A 73 -14.14 12.20 -3.28
C PRO A 73 -15.16 12.32 -2.13
N GLY A 74 -14.71 12.72 -0.95
CA GLY A 74 -15.54 12.78 0.27
C GLY A 74 -15.47 11.55 1.17
N GLY A 75 -14.75 10.49 0.77
CA GLY A 75 -14.40 9.39 1.67
C GLY A 75 -13.51 9.87 2.82
N ALA A 76 -13.66 9.26 4.01
CA ALA A 76 -12.98 9.68 5.23
C ALA A 76 -11.44 9.68 5.11
N GLN A 77 -10.88 8.87 4.21
CA GLN A 77 -9.45 8.80 3.92
C GLN A 77 -9.18 8.85 2.41
N HIS A 78 -9.92 9.71 1.70
CA HIS A 78 -9.79 9.86 0.25
C HIS A 78 -8.33 10.07 -0.19
N CYS A 79 -7.84 9.15 -1.03
CA CYS A 79 -6.50 9.14 -1.60
C CYS A 79 -6.45 9.96 -2.90
N GLY A 80 -6.46 11.29 -2.77
CA GLY A 80 -6.49 12.21 -3.93
C GLY A 80 -5.24 12.18 -4.83
N PHE A 81 -4.20 11.44 -4.46
CA PHE A 81 -3.02 11.22 -5.31
C PHE A 81 -3.26 10.15 -6.40
N LEU A 82 -4.32 9.34 -6.28
CA LEU A 82 -4.67 8.31 -7.25
C LEU A 82 -5.26 8.95 -8.51
N SER A 83 -4.86 8.46 -9.67
CA SER A 83 -5.45 8.89 -10.93
C SER A 83 -6.87 8.33 -11.09
N ALA A 84 -7.69 9.00 -11.92
CA ALA A 84 -9.03 8.51 -12.25
C ALA A 84 -9.00 7.09 -12.85
N GLN A 85 -7.94 6.74 -13.59
CA GLN A 85 -7.75 5.39 -14.15
C GLN A 85 -7.50 4.35 -13.05
N ALA A 86 -6.72 4.68 -12.03
CA ALA A 86 -6.40 3.75 -10.94
C ALA A 86 -7.63 3.39 -10.08
N VAL A 87 -8.61 4.30 -9.98
CA VAL A 87 -9.85 4.10 -9.20
C VAL A 87 -11.05 3.69 -10.04
N ALA A 88 -10.89 3.57 -11.36
CA ALA A 88 -11.97 3.18 -12.24
C ALA A 88 -12.47 1.77 -11.92
N ALA A 89 -13.78 1.56 -11.99
CA ALA A 89 -14.33 0.22 -11.93
C ALA A 89 -13.79 -0.59 -13.12
N PRO A 90 -13.42 -1.87 -12.92
CA PRO A 90 -13.05 -2.72 -14.04
C PRO A 90 -14.26 -2.79 -14.99
N THR A 91 -14.10 -2.26 -16.20
CA THR A 91 -15.00 -2.56 -17.31
C THR A 91 -14.92 -4.07 -17.50
N GLY A 92 -16.01 -4.81 -17.31
CA GLY A 92 -16.05 -6.26 -17.07
C GLY A 92 -15.58 -7.19 -18.19
N GLU A 93 -14.50 -6.85 -18.90
CA GLU A 93 -13.82 -7.69 -19.85
C GLU A 93 -12.45 -8.03 -19.25
N ALA A 94 -12.33 -9.26 -18.73
CA ALA A 94 -11.03 -9.82 -18.41
C ALA A 94 -10.21 -9.88 -19.71
N PRO A 95 -8.95 -9.42 -19.73
CA PRO A 95 -8.09 -9.61 -20.89
C PRO A 95 -7.94 -11.11 -21.17
N PRO A 96 -7.86 -11.51 -22.45
CA PRO A 96 -7.78 -12.92 -22.85
C PRO A 96 -6.54 -13.63 -22.31
#